data_AF-A0A7X6XBM5-F1
#
_entry.id   AF-A0A7X6XBM5-F1
#
_cell.length_a   1.000
_cell.length_b   1.000
_cell.length_c   1.000
_cell.angle_alpha   90.00
_cell.angle_beta   90.00
_cell.angle_gamma   90.00
#
_symmetry.space_group_name_H-M   'P 1'
#
loop_
_entity.id
_entity.type
_entity.pdbx_description
1 polymer ?
#
loop_
_entity_poly.entity_id
_entity_poly.type
_entity_poly.pdbx_seq_one_letter_code
_entity_poly.pdbx_strand_id
1 'polypeptide(L)'
;MDFQYADTDKMDDIARDIISLANDYDLQITKLFKRFSNVPYETKEWVGDSSIFYFKTIALDKNEFVKFSELIKGFAYTILNNSDKIKETINLNVQDESKEEIV
;
A
#
# COMPACT_ATOMS: atom_id res chain seq x y z
N MET A 1 20.41 10.87 30.88
CA MET A 1 19.25 10.24 30.24
C MET A 1 19.45 10.50 28.76
N ASP A 2 19.79 9.48 27.99
CA ASP A 2 20.02 9.66 26.55
C ASP A 2 18.68 9.66 25.84
N PHE A 3 18.37 10.78 25.18
CA PHE A 3 17.20 10.86 24.31
C PHE A 3 17.53 10.12 23.00
N GLN A 4 16.82 9.02 22.71
CA GLN A 4 16.85 8.40 21.40
C GLN A 4 15.86 9.11 20.48
N TYR A 5 16.38 9.75 19.44
CA TYR A 5 15.58 10.39 18.41
C TYR A 5 14.96 9.32 17.50
N ALA A 6 13.66 9.45 17.18
CA ALA A 6 13.03 8.62 16.17
C ALA A 6 13.50 9.06 14.79
N ASP A 7 14.17 8.17 14.05
CA ASP A 7 14.67 8.42 12.70
C ASP A 7 13.49 8.40 11.70
N THR A 8 12.80 9.54 11.63
CA THR A 8 11.60 9.73 10.83
C THR A 8 11.88 9.71 9.33
N ASP A 9 13.11 10.03 8.91
CA ASP A 9 13.51 9.92 7.50
C ASP A 9 13.60 8.46 7.06
N LYS A 10 14.16 7.58 7.89
CA LYS A 10 14.11 6.12 7.62
C LYS A 10 12.70 5.57 7.62
N MET A 11 11.81 6.09 8.47
CA MET A 11 10.40 5.69 8.46
C MET A 11 9.73 6.06 7.14
N ASP A 12 9.99 7.26 6.62
CA ASP A 12 9.47 7.72 5.33
C ASP A 12 9.99 6.85 4.18
N ASP A 13 11.28 6.52 4.19
CA ASP A 13 11.89 5.68 3.17
C ASP A 13 11.29 4.27 3.17
N ILE A 14 11.15 3.63 4.34
CA ILE A 14 10.51 2.33 4.47
C ILE A 14 9.06 2.37 3.97
N ALA A 15 8.30 3.42 4.31
CA ALA A 15 6.92 3.54 3.87
C ALA A 15 6.81 3.71 2.34
N ARG A 16 7.72 4.48 1.72
CA ARG A 16 7.79 4.64 0.26
C ARG A 16 8.15 3.33 -0.42
N ASP A 17 9.08 2.55 0.15
CA ASP A 17 9.42 1.22 -0.36
C ASP A 17 8.22 0.27 -0.31
N ILE A 18 7.47 0.27 0.79
CA ILE A 18 6.23 -0.52 0.91
C ILE A 18 5.21 -0.10 -0.16
N ILE A 19 5.01 1.20 -0.40
CA ILE A 19 4.12 1.69 -1.47
C ILE A 19 4.58 1.20 -2.83
N SER A 20 5.88 1.28 -3.11
CA SER A 20 6.47 0.81 -4.38
C SER A 20 6.20 -0.68 -4.58
N LEU A 21 6.48 -1.51 -3.58
CA LEU A 21 6.24 -2.94 -3.64
C LEU A 21 4.74 -3.28 -3.80
N ALA A 22 3.86 -2.52 -3.15
CA ALA A 22 2.41 -2.71 -3.29
C ALA A 22 1.90 -2.35 -4.70
N ASN A 23 2.50 -1.35 -5.34
CA ASN A 23 2.22 -0.99 -6.74
C ASN A 23 2.72 -2.06 -7.72
N ASP A 24 3.93 -2.56 -7.51
CA ASP A 24 4.47 -3.65 -8.32
C ASP A 24 3.62 -4.91 -8.20
N TYR A 25 3.21 -5.24 -6.98
CA TYR A 25 2.27 -6.34 -6.72
C TYR A 25 0.96 -6.18 -7.50
N ASP A 26 0.31 -5.01 -7.40
CA ASP A 26 -0.94 -4.72 -8.12
C ASP A 26 -0.79 -4.86 -9.65
N LEU A 27 0.35 -4.40 -10.18
CA LEU A 27 0.68 -4.55 -11.59
C LEU A 27 0.81 -6.04 -12.00
N GLN A 28 1.50 -6.86 -11.20
CA GLN A 28 1.65 -8.29 -11.49
C GLN A 28 0.33 -9.05 -11.39
N ILE A 29 -0.49 -8.74 -10.38
CA ILE A 29 -1.84 -9.29 -10.22
C ILE A 29 -2.70 -8.91 -11.43
N THR A 30 -2.70 -7.64 -11.83
CA THR A 30 -3.45 -7.18 -13.02
C THR A 30 -3.01 -7.92 -14.29
N LYS A 31 -1.71 -8.14 -14.48
CA LYS A 31 -1.19 -8.94 -15.61
C LYS A 31 -1.66 -10.39 -15.56
N LEU A 32 -1.63 -11.02 -14.38
CA LEU A 32 -2.09 -12.38 -14.19
C LEU A 32 -3.59 -12.52 -14.54
N PHE A 33 -4.43 -11.64 -14.01
CA PHE A 33 -5.86 -11.66 -14.28
C PHE A 33 -6.21 -11.33 -15.72
N LYS A 34 -5.43 -10.47 -16.39
CA LYS A 34 -5.56 -10.24 -17.84
C LYS A 34 -5.25 -11.51 -18.65
N ARG A 35 -4.28 -12.32 -18.20
CA ARG A 35 -4.00 -13.61 -18.83
C ARG A 35 -5.16 -14.59 -18.60
N PHE A 36 -5.74 -14.61 -17.41
CA PHE A 36 -6.90 -15.45 -17.10
C PHE A 36 -8.16 -15.03 -17.85
N SER A 37 -8.33 -13.75 -18.18
CA SER A 37 -9.45 -13.28 -19.01
C SER A 37 -9.30 -13.64 -20.49
N ASN A 38 -8.10 -13.98 -20.96
CA ASN A 38 -7.83 -14.33 -22.36
C ASN A 38 -8.10 -15.82 -22.67
N VAL A 39 -8.89 -16.52 -21.84
CA VAL A 39 -9.40 -17.85 -22.19
C VAL A 39 -10.34 -17.69 -23.39
N PRO A 40 -10.21 -18.52 -24.44
CA PRO A 40 -10.92 -18.29 -25.69
C PRO A 40 -12.43 -18.49 -25.53
N TYR A 41 -13.13 -17.40 -25.24
CA TYR A 41 -14.58 -17.33 -25.23
C TYR A 41 -15.13 -17.28 -26.67
N GLU A 42 -14.40 -16.61 -27.58
CA GLU A 42 -14.80 -16.40 -28.97
C GLU A 42 -14.77 -17.68 -29.82
N THR A 43 -13.86 -18.61 -29.53
CA THR A 43 -13.82 -19.91 -30.24
C THR A 43 -14.99 -20.81 -29.86
N LYS A 44 -15.76 -20.45 -28.81
CA LYS A 44 -16.80 -21.27 -28.18
C LYS A 44 -16.33 -22.67 -27.75
N GLU A 45 -15.01 -22.87 -27.64
CA GLU A 45 -14.43 -24.13 -27.16
C GLU A 45 -14.66 -24.31 -25.66
N TRP A 46 -14.87 -23.20 -24.93
CA TRP A 46 -15.14 -23.17 -23.50
C TRP A 46 -16.51 -22.55 -23.18
N VAL A 47 -17.55 -23.36 -23.35
CA VAL A 47 -18.95 -23.00 -23.06
C VAL A 47 -19.53 -23.86 -21.93
N GLY A 48 -20.63 -23.41 -21.34
CA GLY A 48 -21.37 -24.13 -20.29
C GLY A 48 -21.07 -23.64 -18.86
N ASP A 49 -21.69 -24.29 -17.88
CA ASP A 49 -21.68 -23.84 -16.49
C ASP A 49 -20.27 -23.77 -15.90
N SER A 50 -19.37 -24.65 -16.34
CA SER A 50 -17.96 -24.66 -15.90
C SER A 50 -17.18 -23.43 -16.33
N SER A 51 -17.42 -22.89 -17.54
CA SER A 51 -16.74 -21.67 -17.99
C SER A 51 -17.30 -20.44 -17.27
N ILE A 52 -18.62 -20.38 -17.07
CA ILE A 52 -19.27 -19.33 -16.26
C ILE A 52 -18.73 -19.34 -14.82
N PHE A 53 -18.59 -20.52 -14.21
CA PHE A 53 -18.04 -20.68 -12.87
C PHE A 53 -16.59 -20.17 -12.81
N TYR A 54 -15.74 -20.58 -13.75
CA TYR A 54 -14.35 -20.12 -13.84
C TYR A 54 -14.22 -18.59 -13.90
N PHE A 55 -14.97 -17.93 -14.79
CA PHE A 55 -14.91 -16.47 -14.91
C PHE A 55 -15.43 -15.76 -13.65
N LYS A 56 -16.47 -16.30 -12.98
CA LYS A 56 -16.97 -15.76 -11.71
C LYS A 56 -15.94 -15.89 -10.59
N THR A 57 -15.31 -17.06 -10.44
CA THR A 57 -14.27 -17.29 -9.44
C THR A 57 -13.09 -16.34 -9.67
N ILE A 58 -12.61 -16.21 -10.89
CA ILE A 58 -11.51 -15.30 -11.23
C ILE A 58 -11.85 -13.84 -10.95
N ALA A 59 -13.09 -13.41 -11.21
CA ALA A 59 -13.50 -12.05 -10.90
C ALA A 59 -13.53 -11.77 -9.39
N LEU A 60 -13.97 -12.76 -8.58
CA LEU A 60 -13.97 -12.67 -7.12
C LEU A 60 -12.53 -12.63 -6.58
N ASP A 61 -11.68 -13.57 -7.01
CA ASP A 61 -10.29 -13.66 -6.59
C ASP A 61 -9.52 -12.37 -6.92
N LYS A 62 -9.76 -11.79 -8.11
CA LYS A 62 -9.14 -10.51 -8.51
C LYS A 62 -9.43 -9.41 -7.50
N ASN A 63 -10.67 -9.31 -7.04
CA ASN A 63 -11.08 -8.28 -6.09
C ASN A 63 -10.38 -8.45 -4.74
N GLU A 64 -10.19 -9.69 -4.29
CA GLU A 64 -9.47 -9.96 -3.03
C GLU A 64 -8.00 -9.54 -3.11
N PHE A 65 -7.32 -9.84 -4.22
CA PHE A 65 -5.92 -9.44 -4.41
C PHE A 65 -5.76 -7.92 -4.55
N VAL A 66 -6.68 -7.24 -5.22
CA VAL A 66 -6.67 -5.76 -5.29
C VAL A 66 -6.84 -5.16 -3.89
N LYS A 67 -7.80 -5.64 -3.10
CA LYS A 67 -7.99 -5.21 -1.70
C LYS A 67 -6.76 -5.43 -0.84
N PHE A 68 -6.02 -6.51 -1.08
CA PHE A 68 -4.77 -6.76 -0.36
C PHE A 68 -3.69 -5.71 -0.66
N SER A 69 -3.56 -5.29 -1.93
CA SER A 69 -2.66 -4.17 -2.29
C SER A 69 -3.05 -2.87 -1.58
N GLU A 70 -4.35 -2.56 -1.54
CA GLU A 70 -4.87 -1.38 -0.85
C GLU A 70 -4.58 -1.42 0.66
N LEU A 71 -4.71 -2.59 1.28
CA LEU A 71 -4.41 -2.78 2.70
C LEU A 71 -2.92 -2.51 2.99
N ILE A 72 -2.01 -3.03 2.17
CA ILE A 72 -0.56 -2.78 2.32
C ILE A 72 -0.26 -1.28 2.21
N LYS A 73 -0.84 -0.61 1.21
CA LYS A 73 -0.71 0.85 1.04
C LYS A 73 -1.24 1.60 2.25
N GLY A 74 -2.36 1.17 2.84
CA GLY A 74 -2.92 1.74 4.05
C GLY A 74 -1.94 1.72 5.24
N PHE A 75 -1.19 0.63 5.42
CA PHE A 75 -0.16 0.57 6.45
C PHE A 75 0.99 1.56 6.18
N ALA A 76 1.46 1.65 4.93
CA ALA A 76 2.50 2.61 4.56
C ALA A 76 2.07 4.07 4.80
N TYR A 77 0.84 4.43 4.43
CA TYR A 77 0.31 5.77 4.70
C TYR A 77 0.17 6.05 6.21
N THR A 78 -0.11 5.02 7.01
CA THR A 78 -0.14 5.15 8.47
C THR A 78 1.25 5.45 9.02
N ILE A 79 2.29 4.80 8.47
CA ILE A 79 3.70 5.07 8.85
C ILE A 79 4.08 6.51 8.51
N LEU A 80 3.79 6.97 7.28
CA LEU A 80 4.06 8.35 6.86
C LEU A 80 3.36 9.37 7.76
N ASN A 81 2.05 9.19 8.01
CA ASN A 81 1.29 10.08 8.88
C ASN A 81 1.85 10.12 10.32
N ASN A 82 2.33 8.99 10.83
CA ASN A 82 2.95 8.95 12.16
C ASN A 82 4.33 9.61 12.16
N SER A 83 5.11 9.45 11.09
CA SER A 83 6.39 10.14 10.89
C SER A 83 6.21 11.65 10.88
N ASP A 84 5.22 12.15 10.12
CA ASP A 84 4.88 13.58 10.04
C ASP A 84 4.50 14.14 11.42
N LYS A 85 3.64 13.44 12.18
CA LYS A 85 3.27 13.85 13.54
C LYS A 85 4.45 13.92 14.50
N ILE A 86 5.39 13.00 14.39
CA ILE A 86 6.63 13.02 15.19
C ILE A 86 7.44 14.26 14.82
N LYS A 87 7.65 14.52 13.52
CA LYS A 87 8.37 15.72 13.02
C LYS A 87 7.71 17.01 13.51
N GLU A 88 6.38 17.11 13.44
CA GLU A 88 5.62 18.26 13.95
C GLU A 88 5.81 18.46 15.46
N THR A 89 5.71 17.39 16.24
CA THR A 89 5.88 17.45 17.71
C THR A 89 7.27 17.94 18.09
N ILE A 90 8.30 17.47 17.39
CA ILE A 90 9.68 17.91 17.60
C ILE A 90 9.82 19.40 17.28
N ASN A 91 9.29 19.85 16.14
CA ASN A 91 9.37 21.25 15.73
C ASN A 91 8.66 22.20 16.71
N LEU A 92 7.50 21.80 17.26
CA LEU A 92 6.78 22.58 18.26
C LEU A 92 7.58 22.72 19.56
N ASN A 93 8.18 21.64 20.05
CA ASN A 93 8.96 21.65 21.29
C ASN A 93 10.25 22.47 21.15
N VAL A 94 10.95 22.39 20.01
CA VAL A 94 12.16 23.19 19.75
C VAL A 94 11.83 24.70 19.67
N GLN A 95 10.67 25.07 19.14
CA GLN A 95 10.24 26.46 19.10
C GLN A 95 9.86 27.02 20.48
N ASP A 96 9.35 26.20 21.40
CA ASP A 96 9.01 26.65 22.75
C ASP A 96 10.27 26.89 23.61
N GLU A 97 11.28 26.02 23.52
CA GLU A 97 12.57 26.22 24.20
C GLU A 97 13.25 27.54 23.77
N SER A 98 13.19 27.88 22.47
CA SER A 98 13.75 29.14 21.95
C SER A 98 13.06 30.42 22.44
N LYS A 99 11.83 30.32 22.99
CA LYS A 99 11.11 31.45 23.56
C LYS A 99 11.39 31.63 25.06
N GLU A 100 11.70 30.56 25.77
CA GLU A 100 12.06 30.61 27.19
C GLU A 100 13.46 31.20 27.42
N GLU A 101 14.39 31.10 26.46
CA GLU A 101 15.73 31.70 26.57
C GLU A 101 15.77 33.24 26.42
N ILE A 102 14.65 33.91 26.07
CA ILE A 102 14.59 35.36 25.85
C ILE A 102 14.03 36.13 27.08
N VAL A 103 13.89 35.48 28.25
CA VAL A 103 13.39 36.11 29.49
C VAL A 103 14.45 36.22 30.57
#